data_AF-A0A4S8R5C3-F1
#
_entry.id   AF-A0A4S8R5C3-F1
#
_cell.length_a   1.000
_cell.length_b   1.000
_cell.length_c   1.000
_cell.angle_alpha   90.00
_cell.angle_beta   90.00
_cell.angle_gamma   90.00
#
_symmetry.space_group_name_H-M   'P 1'
#
loop_
_entity.id
_entity.type
_entity.pdbx_description
1 polymer ?
#
loop_
_entity_poly.entity_id
_entity_poly.type
_entity_poly.pdbx_seq_one_letter_code
_entity_poly.pdbx_strand_id
1 'polypeptide(L)'
;MIIITRVHILRNGVVTTSSIEIYSTFISLHPRARIHSLTVESHTAQPASTLNLDVLIATANGLRRLLQDGKLSSAQLVDLYLSQIERHSHRGLKLNAMISTAPKKILLDIARSLDDGRAAEYIRGPLHSIPVTVKDSICTDVSLETDTTCDQVIGPVDGRMPTIAAAAGYPVGTVPLGYSQTNGRPFELAVVALANEEHKMMQFMTAWDKITPSRLPPPQLVD
;
A
#
# COMPACT_ATOMS: atom_id res chain seq x y z
N MET A 1 0.46 -0.11 -8.97
CA MET A 1 1.57 0.85 -8.80
C MET A 1 1.23 1.75 -7.65
N ILE A 2 2.10 1.88 -6.66
CA ILE A 2 1.80 2.41 -5.33
C ILE A 2 2.56 3.72 -5.11
N ILE A 3 1.88 4.77 -4.65
CA ILE A 3 2.43 6.09 -4.28
C ILE A 3 2.00 6.37 -2.82
N ILE A 4 2.86 6.78 -1.88
CA ILE A 4 2.47 6.76 -0.45
C ILE A 4 1.88 8.11 0.03
N THR A 5 0.71 8.10 0.68
CA THR A 5 0.00 9.31 1.20
C THR A 5 -0.19 9.35 2.74
N ARG A 6 -0.27 10.57 3.30
CA ARG A 6 -0.64 10.87 4.70
C ARG A 6 -2.16 10.98 4.89
N VAL A 7 -2.70 10.42 5.98
CA VAL A 7 -3.97 10.85 6.60
C VAL A 7 -3.64 11.59 7.90
N HIS A 8 -4.06 12.84 8.04
CA HIS A 8 -3.97 13.59 9.30
C HIS A 8 -4.93 13.01 10.34
N ILE A 9 -4.42 12.52 11.47
CA ILE A 9 -5.23 12.31 12.68
C ILE A 9 -5.06 13.58 13.53
N LEU A 10 -6.12 14.38 13.65
CA LEU A 10 -6.12 15.55 14.53
C LEU A 10 -6.20 15.12 16.00
N ARG A 11 -5.46 15.87 16.82
CA ARG A 11 -5.42 15.76 18.29
C ARG A 11 -6.84 15.76 18.87
N ASN A 12 -7.22 14.65 19.51
CA ASN A 12 -8.06 14.54 20.71
C ASN A 12 -8.38 13.07 21.06
N GLY A 13 -7.41 12.16 20.91
CA GLY A 13 -7.45 10.85 21.56
C GLY A 13 -8.56 9.88 21.16
N VAL A 14 -9.31 10.12 20.08
CA VAL A 14 -10.31 9.19 19.56
C VAL A 14 -10.02 8.88 18.10
N VAL A 15 -9.58 7.66 17.84
CA VAL A 15 -9.50 7.09 16.49
C VAL A 15 -10.83 6.42 16.21
N THR A 16 -11.69 7.04 15.39
CA THR A 16 -12.85 6.35 14.80
C THR A 16 -12.40 5.61 13.55
N THR A 17 -12.66 4.30 13.52
CA THR A 17 -12.46 3.44 12.36
C THR A 17 -13.45 3.83 11.27
N SER A 18 -12.95 4.36 10.15
CA SER A 18 -13.66 4.31 8.87
C SER A 18 -13.06 3.20 8.02
N SER A 19 -13.92 2.22 7.72
CA SER A 19 -13.62 1.00 6.96
C SER A 19 -12.88 1.27 5.66
N ILE A 20 -11.79 0.55 5.44
CA ILE A 20 -11.15 0.44 4.12
C ILE A 20 -11.24 -1.03 3.71
N GLU A 21 -12.20 -1.33 2.85
CA GLU A 21 -12.25 -2.60 2.10
C GLU A 21 -11.28 -2.49 0.92
N ILE A 22 -10.19 -3.26 0.95
CA ILE A 22 -9.33 -3.47 -0.23
C ILE A 22 -9.61 -4.87 -0.75
N TYR A 23 -10.38 -4.94 -1.84
CA TYR A 23 -10.47 -6.12 -2.70
C TYR A 23 -9.30 -6.10 -3.69
N SER A 24 -8.38 -7.06 -3.59
CA SER A 24 -8.08 -8.01 -4.68
C SER A 24 -6.86 -8.87 -4.33
N THR A 25 -7.12 -10.18 -4.32
CA THR A 25 -6.15 -11.28 -4.29
C THR A 25 -5.46 -11.38 -5.65
N PHE A 26 -4.14 -11.56 -5.68
CA PHE A 26 -3.37 -12.51 -6.52
C PHE A 26 -1.87 -12.15 -6.48
N ILE A 27 -1.16 -12.70 -5.49
CA ILE A 27 0.30 -12.84 -5.55
C ILE A 27 0.55 -14.20 -6.22
N SER A 28 0.95 -14.18 -7.49
CA SER A 28 1.38 -15.41 -8.19
C SER A 28 2.84 -15.69 -7.85
N LEU A 29 3.05 -16.71 -7.02
CA LEU A 29 4.35 -17.33 -6.75
C LEU A 29 4.68 -18.33 -7.88
N HIS A 30 5.68 -18.05 -8.72
CA HIS A 30 6.74 -19.00 -9.13
C HIS A 30 7.67 -18.46 -10.23
N PRO A 31 9.00 -18.69 -10.15
CA PRO A 31 9.96 -18.33 -11.19
C PRO A 31 10.36 -19.56 -12.02
N ARG A 32 9.93 -19.65 -13.28
CA ARG A 32 10.62 -20.37 -14.38
C ARG A 32 9.81 -20.30 -15.68
N ALA A 33 10.08 -19.29 -16.49
CA ALA A 33 9.85 -19.35 -17.94
C ALA A 33 10.98 -18.59 -18.64
N ARG A 34 11.80 -19.33 -19.39
CA ARG A 34 12.88 -18.82 -20.23
C ARG A 34 12.26 -18.49 -21.59
N ILE A 35 12.28 -17.23 -22.02
CA ILE A 35 11.78 -16.83 -23.36
C ILE A 35 12.97 -16.47 -24.26
N HIS A 36 12.98 -17.06 -25.44
CA HIS A 36 13.92 -16.83 -26.53
C HIS A 36 13.81 -15.39 -27.06
N SER A 37 14.95 -14.83 -27.48
CA SER A 37 15.04 -13.52 -28.13
C SER A 37 14.21 -13.49 -29.42
N LEU A 38 13.20 -12.63 -29.47
CA LEU A 38 12.51 -12.23 -30.69
C LEU A 38 12.85 -10.77 -30.98
N THR A 39 13.40 -10.55 -32.17
CA THR A 39 13.74 -9.25 -32.71
C THR A 39 12.46 -8.42 -32.88
N VAL A 40 12.35 -7.30 -32.17
CA VAL A 40 11.21 -6.37 -32.30
C VAL A 40 11.54 -5.33 -33.36
N GLU A 41 10.78 -5.33 -34.46
CA GLU A 41 10.82 -4.27 -35.46
C GLU A 41 10.23 -2.98 -34.89
N SER A 42 11.01 -1.90 -34.97
CA SER A 42 10.65 -0.58 -34.48
C SER A 42 9.50 0.04 -35.28
N HIS A 43 8.32 0.11 -34.69
CA HIS A 43 7.24 0.96 -35.18
C HIS A 43 7.47 2.39 -34.67
N THR A 44 7.71 3.32 -35.60
CA THR A 44 7.84 4.75 -35.32
C THR A 44 6.49 5.30 -34.83
N ALA A 45 6.43 5.70 -33.55
CA ALA A 45 5.28 6.38 -32.98
C ALA A 45 5.07 7.76 -33.63
N GLN A 46 3.87 8.01 -34.14
CA GLN A 46 3.45 9.33 -34.63
C GLN A 46 3.36 10.36 -33.48
N PRO A 47 3.58 11.66 -33.75
CA PRO A 47 3.58 12.68 -32.71
C PRO A 47 2.19 12.83 -32.09
N ALA A 48 2.12 12.69 -30.76
CA ALA A 48 0.89 12.72 -29.98
C ALA A 48 0.17 14.07 -30.12
N SER A 49 -1.11 14.03 -30.49
CA SER A 49 -2.04 15.11 -30.17
C SER A 49 -2.01 15.33 -28.65
N THR A 50 -1.88 16.59 -28.22
CA THR A 50 -1.90 16.96 -26.81
C THR A 50 -3.26 16.60 -26.21
N LEU A 51 -3.35 15.41 -25.62
CA LEU A 51 -4.49 14.98 -24.83
C LEU A 51 -4.63 15.97 -23.67
N ASN A 52 -5.64 16.84 -23.72
CA ASN A 52 -5.94 17.77 -22.63
C ASN A 52 -6.64 17.00 -21.49
N LEU A 53 -5.85 16.23 -20.74
CA LEU A 53 -6.30 15.41 -19.63
C LEU A 53 -6.02 16.13 -18.31
N ASP A 54 -7.08 16.52 -17.61
CA ASP A 54 -6.97 16.96 -16.22
C ASP A 54 -7.11 15.75 -15.27
N VAL A 55 -5.98 15.30 -14.74
CA VAL A 55 -5.92 14.17 -13.81
C VAL A 55 -6.56 14.45 -12.45
N LEU A 56 -6.87 15.71 -12.11
CA LEU A 56 -7.51 16.08 -10.84
C LEU A 56 -9.00 15.75 -10.81
N ILE A 57 -9.66 15.75 -11.98
CA ILE A 57 -11.09 15.46 -12.13
C ILE A 57 -11.36 14.16 -12.90
N ALA A 58 -10.31 13.53 -13.44
CA ALA A 58 -10.44 12.28 -14.16
C ALA A 58 -10.91 11.15 -13.24
N THR A 59 -11.93 10.41 -13.67
CA THR A 59 -12.39 9.21 -12.96
C THR A 59 -11.54 8.00 -13.35
N ALA A 60 -11.40 7.02 -12.44
CA ALA A 60 -10.70 5.77 -12.74
C ALA A 60 -11.27 5.06 -13.99
N ASN A 61 -12.59 5.10 -14.18
CA ASN A 61 -13.25 4.57 -15.38
C ASN A 61 -12.88 5.34 -16.65
N GLY A 62 -12.79 6.67 -16.58
CA GLY A 62 -12.34 7.51 -17.69
C GLY A 62 -10.89 7.22 -18.08
N LEU A 63 -10.00 7.17 -17.08
CA LEU A 63 -8.58 6.82 -17.29
C LEU A 63 -8.44 5.41 -17.88
N ARG A 64 -9.20 4.44 -17.38
CA ARG A 64 -9.23 3.08 -17.93
C ARG A 64 -9.59 3.07 -19.41
N ARG A 65 -10.61 3.82 -19.83
CA ARG A 65 -11.00 3.92 -21.24
C ARG A 65 -9.88 4.54 -22.09
N LEU A 66 -9.24 5.60 -21.61
CA LEU A 66 -8.12 6.22 -22.32
C LEU A 66 -6.93 5.27 -22.50
N LEU A 67 -6.65 4.45 -21.48
CA LEU A 67 -5.61 3.39 -21.53
C LEU A 67 -6.01 2.25 -22.48
N GLN A 68 -7.29 1.87 -22.51
CA GLN A 68 -7.82 0.84 -23.41
C GLN A 68 -7.81 1.28 -24.87
N ASP A 69 -8.16 2.55 -25.12
CA ASP A 69 -8.19 3.14 -26.46
C ASP A 69 -6.78 3.46 -27.01
N GLY A 70 -5.71 3.23 -26.24
CA GLY A 70 -4.34 3.58 -26.61
C GLY A 70 -4.06 5.09 -26.67
N LYS A 71 -5.00 5.92 -26.19
CA LYS A 71 -4.89 7.39 -26.16
C LYS A 71 -3.96 7.89 -25.07
N LEU A 72 -3.70 7.05 -24.07
CA LEU A 72 -2.81 7.30 -22.95
C LEU A 72 -2.10 5.99 -22.62
N SER A 73 -0.78 6.03 -22.41
CA SER A 73 -0.03 4.91 -21.83
C SER A 73 0.02 4.99 -20.31
N SER A 74 0.25 3.86 -19.66
CA SER A 74 0.43 3.82 -18.21
C SER A 74 1.63 4.67 -17.81
N ALA A 75 2.75 4.56 -18.54
CA ALA A 75 3.94 5.37 -18.29
C ALA A 75 3.68 6.88 -18.36
N GLN A 76 2.89 7.35 -19.34
CA GLN A 76 2.47 8.75 -19.42
C GLN A 76 1.58 9.14 -18.23
N LEU A 77 0.64 8.29 -17.84
CA LEU A 77 -0.22 8.55 -16.68
C LEU A 77 0.57 8.67 -15.38
N VAL A 78 1.57 7.81 -15.16
CA VAL A 78 2.49 7.92 -14.02
C VAL A 78 3.23 9.25 -14.01
N ASP A 79 3.79 9.63 -15.16
CA ASP A 79 4.57 10.86 -15.28
C ASP A 79 3.72 12.10 -15.01
N LEU A 80 2.46 12.09 -15.46
CA LEU A 80 1.48 13.13 -15.15
C LEU A 80 1.23 13.24 -13.64
N TYR A 81 0.99 12.13 -12.94
CA TYR A 81 0.78 12.16 -11.49
C TYR A 81 2.03 12.59 -10.72
N LEU A 82 3.21 12.08 -11.07
CA LEU A 82 4.47 12.50 -10.43
C LEU A 82 4.72 14.00 -10.62
N SER A 83 4.40 14.53 -11.80
CA SER A 83 4.50 15.97 -12.08
C SER A 83 3.54 16.80 -11.22
N GLN A 84 2.33 16.31 -10.96
CA GLN A 84 1.39 16.95 -10.04
C GLN A 84 1.88 16.91 -8.59
N ILE A 85 2.43 15.77 -8.16
CA ILE A 85 2.98 15.60 -6.82
C ILE A 85 4.13 16.58 -6.58
N GLU A 86 5.09 16.65 -7.50
CA GLU A 86 6.23 17.57 -7.39
C GLU A 86 5.77 19.02 -7.34
N ARG A 87 4.80 19.38 -8.20
CA ARG A 87 4.24 20.73 -8.27
C ARG A 87 3.55 21.13 -6.98
N HIS A 88 2.77 20.26 -6.35
CA HIS A 88 1.89 20.65 -5.24
C HIS A 88 2.38 20.22 -3.85
N SER A 89 3.04 19.07 -3.72
CA SER A 89 3.54 18.59 -2.43
C SER A 89 4.89 19.21 -2.05
N HIS A 90 5.80 19.43 -3.01
CA HIS A 90 7.17 19.87 -2.71
C HIS A 90 7.45 21.33 -3.04
N ARG A 91 7.09 21.81 -4.25
CA ARG A 91 7.48 23.16 -4.71
C ARG A 91 6.39 24.23 -4.58
N GLY A 92 5.13 23.86 -4.69
CA GLY A 92 3.97 24.77 -4.71
C GLY A 92 3.35 24.99 -3.33
N LEU A 93 2.12 24.50 -3.15
CA LEU A 93 1.33 24.68 -1.92
C LEU A 93 1.94 24.01 -0.69
N LYS A 94 3.03 23.24 -0.85
CA LYS A 94 3.71 22.46 0.20
C LYS A 94 2.72 21.64 1.01
N LEU A 95 1.81 20.96 0.30
CA LEU A 95 0.74 20.18 0.94
C LEU A 95 1.30 19.08 1.85
N ASN A 96 2.54 18.62 1.60
CA ASN A 96 3.15 17.50 2.30
C ASN A 96 2.21 16.28 2.36
N ALA A 97 1.51 16.03 1.25
CA ALA A 97 0.52 14.97 1.14
C ALA A 97 1.17 13.59 0.90
N MET A 98 2.33 13.59 0.22
CA MET A 98 3.16 12.40 -0.02
C MET A 98 4.35 12.43 0.94
N ILE A 99 4.53 11.37 1.74
CA ILE A 99 5.68 11.24 2.66
C ILE A 99 6.91 10.81 1.88
N SER A 100 6.76 9.76 1.08
CA SER A 100 7.78 9.26 0.17
C SER A 100 7.11 8.85 -1.15
N THR A 101 7.90 8.85 -2.21
CA THR A 101 7.49 8.28 -3.50
C THR A 101 8.54 7.29 -3.92
N ALA A 102 8.13 6.13 -4.44
CA ALA A 102 9.06 5.18 -5.01
C ALA A 102 9.90 5.87 -6.11
N PRO A 103 11.16 5.48 -6.30
CA PRO A 103 12.01 6.06 -7.34
C PRO A 103 11.29 6.09 -8.70
N LYS A 104 11.29 7.26 -9.35
CA LYS A 104 10.58 7.48 -10.62
C LYS A 104 10.90 6.41 -11.66
N LYS A 105 12.16 5.97 -11.73
CA LYS A 105 12.61 4.91 -12.64
C LYS A 105 11.84 3.60 -12.41
N ILE A 106 11.74 3.15 -11.15
CA ILE A 106 11.03 1.92 -10.77
C ILE A 106 9.55 2.02 -11.17
N LEU A 107 8.90 3.15 -10.86
CA LEU A 107 7.50 3.38 -11.21
C LEU A 107 7.26 3.34 -12.73
N LEU A 108 8.14 3.96 -13.52
CA LEU A 108 8.05 3.95 -14.98
C LEU A 108 8.33 2.56 -15.57
N ASP A 109 9.27 1.81 -15.01
CA ASP A 109 9.58 0.45 -15.46
C ASP A 109 8.39 -0.49 -15.19
N ILE A 110 7.74 -0.38 -14.03
CA ILE A 110 6.49 -1.09 -13.71
C ILE A 110 5.38 -0.68 -14.68
N ALA A 111 5.21 0.62 -14.95
CA ALA A 111 4.16 1.12 -15.83
C ALA A 111 4.32 0.60 -17.26
N ARG A 112 5.54 0.58 -17.79
CA ARG A 112 5.85 -0.01 -19.11
C ARG A 112 5.53 -1.49 -19.14
N SER A 113 5.93 -2.25 -18.11
CA SER A 113 5.57 -3.68 -18.03
C SER A 113 4.05 -3.91 -18.02
N LEU A 114 3.28 -3.00 -17.41
CA LEU A 114 1.82 -3.06 -17.45
C LEU A 114 1.23 -2.68 -18.82
N ASP A 115 1.90 -1.79 -19.55
CA ASP A 115 1.58 -1.47 -20.95
C ASP A 115 1.84 -2.66 -21.87
N ASP A 116 2.99 -3.33 -21.74
CA ASP A 116 3.32 -4.55 -22.47
C ASP A 116 2.32 -5.66 -22.15
N GLY A 117 1.95 -5.82 -20.88
CA GLY A 117 0.92 -6.77 -20.45
C GLY A 117 -0.43 -6.49 -21.10
N ARG A 118 -0.83 -5.22 -21.25
CA ARG A 118 -2.07 -4.86 -21.95
C ARG A 118 -2.01 -5.20 -23.44
N ALA A 119 -0.89 -4.91 -24.09
CA ALA A 119 -0.69 -5.25 -25.50
C ALA A 119 -0.73 -6.76 -25.75
N ALA A 120 -0.27 -7.55 -24.78
CA ALA A 120 -0.34 -9.01 -24.77
C ALA A 120 -1.67 -9.58 -24.22
N GLU A 121 -2.72 -8.76 -24.11
CA GLU A 121 -4.05 -9.13 -23.57
C GLU A 121 -4.06 -9.66 -22.12
N TYR A 122 -2.98 -9.43 -21.36
CA TYR A 122 -2.84 -9.80 -19.96
C TYR A 122 -3.32 -8.68 -19.03
N ILE A 123 -4.65 -8.59 -18.85
CA ILE A 123 -5.31 -7.58 -18.01
C ILE A 123 -5.65 -8.12 -16.63
N ARG A 124 -5.15 -7.47 -15.57
CA ARG A 124 -5.32 -7.90 -14.17
C ARG A 124 -6.64 -7.47 -13.52
N GLY A 125 -7.52 -6.82 -14.27
CA GLY A 125 -8.84 -6.37 -13.82
C GLY A 125 -9.11 -4.87 -14.05
N PRO A 126 -10.19 -4.32 -13.46
CA PRO A 126 -10.64 -2.94 -13.72
C PRO A 126 -9.63 -1.84 -13.39
N LEU A 127 -8.71 -2.08 -12.46
CA LEU A 127 -7.67 -1.12 -12.06
C LEU A 127 -6.31 -1.39 -12.73
N HIS A 128 -6.27 -2.23 -13.77
CA HIS A 128 -5.03 -2.51 -14.49
C HIS A 128 -4.38 -1.22 -14.98
N SER A 129 -3.21 -0.91 -14.42
CA SER A 129 -2.40 0.28 -14.69
C SER A 129 -2.93 1.63 -14.22
N ILE A 130 -3.95 1.64 -13.36
CA ILE A 130 -4.32 2.85 -12.63
C ILE A 130 -3.35 3.02 -11.45
N PRO A 131 -2.64 4.15 -11.34
CA PRO A 131 -1.85 4.48 -10.17
C PRO A 131 -2.74 4.55 -8.92
N VAL A 132 -2.28 3.95 -7.82
CA VAL A 132 -2.95 4.06 -6.53
C VAL A 132 -2.00 4.63 -5.52
N THR A 133 -2.54 5.29 -4.51
CA THR A 133 -1.77 5.64 -3.32
C THR A 133 -2.09 4.73 -2.15
N VAL A 134 -1.11 4.42 -1.32
CA VAL A 134 -1.33 3.69 -0.06
C VAL A 134 -0.96 4.55 1.13
N LYS A 135 -1.59 4.29 2.27
CA LYS A 135 -1.21 4.94 3.52
C LYS A 135 0.14 4.40 3.97
N ASP A 136 0.96 5.25 4.58
CA ASP A 136 2.28 4.89 5.11
C ASP A 136 2.25 3.84 6.25
N SER A 137 1.07 3.52 6.77
CA SER A 137 0.87 2.39 7.68
C SER A 137 0.72 1.04 6.96
N ILE A 138 0.84 1.00 5.62
CA ILE A 138 0.71 -0.20 4.80
C ILE A 138 2.10 -0.54 4.28
N CYS A 139 2.60 -1.72 4.67
CA CYS A 139 3.87 -2.23 4.17
C CYS A 139 3.80 -2.45 2.65
N THR A 140 4.76 -1.89 1.94
CA THR A 140 4.98 -2.11 0.51
C THR A 140 6.11 -3.13 0.31
N ASP A 141 6.21 -3.68 -0.90
CA ASP A 141 7.32 -4.56 -1.24
C ASP A 141 8.65 -3.80 -1.22
N VAL A 142 9.72 -4.45 -0.72
CA VAL A 142 11.07 -3.88 -0.64
C VAL A 142 11.57 -3.42 -2.02
N SER A 143 11.14 -4.07 -3.11
CA SER A 143 11.49 -3.71 -4.48
C SER A 143 10.99 -2.32 -4.91
N LEU A 144 10.06 -1.73 -4.16
CA LEU A 144 9.59 -0.36 -4.44
C LEU A 144 10.50 0.70 -3.82
N GLU A 145 11.48 0.30 -3.00
CA GLU A 145 12.46 1.20 -2.36
C GLU A 145 11.79 2.39 -1.65
N THR A 146 10.61 2.17 -1.08
CA THR A 146 9.90 3.17 -0.30
C THR A 146 10.14 2.91 1.17
N ASP A 147 10.74 3.88 1.85
CA ASP A 147 10.81 3.87 3.31
C ASP A 147 9.39 3.96 3.88
N THR A 148 9.13 3.13 4.89
CA THR A 148 7.94 3.21 5.74
C THR A 148 8.33 4.00 6.99
N THR A 149 7.47 4.91 7.46
CA THR A 149 7.76 5.65 8.71
C THR A 149 7.65 4.74 9.95
N CYS A 150 7.07 3.54 9.83
CA CYS A 150 6.89 2.62 10.95
C CYS A 150 7.88 1.44 10.91
N ASP A 151 8.77 1.36 11.91
CA ASP A 151 9.51 0.13 12.24
C ASP A 151 8.56 -0.99 12.67
N GLN A 152 7.43 -0.62 13.29
CA GLN A 152 6.38 -1.52 13.75
C GLN A 152 5.01 -0.92 13.52
N VAL A 153 4.06 -1.76 13.10
CA VAL A 153 2.65 -1.38 13.03
C VAL A 153 1.93 -1.97 14.23
N ILE A 154 1.30 -1.10 15.04
CA ILE A 154 0.49 -1.50 16.18
C ILE A 154 -0.96 -1.16 15.87
N GLY A 155 -1.85 -2.15 15.98
CA GLY A 155 -3.24 -1.99 15.63
C GLY A 155 -4.15 -3.00 16.32
N PRO A 156 -5.47 -2.84 16.19
CA PRO A 156 -6.42 -3.75 16.82
C PRO A 156 -6.37 -5.13 16.14
N VAL A 157 -6.43 -6.20 16.95
CA VAL A 157 -6.29 -7.60 16.48
C VAL A 157 -7.50 -8.04 15.63
N ASP A 158 -8.67 -7.45 15.82
CA ASP A 158 -9.90 -7.76 15.06
C ASP A 158 -9.93 -7.14 13.66
N GLY A 159 -8.92 -6.35 13.29
CA GLY A 159 -8.70 -5.89 11.92
C GLY A 159 -8.08 -6.95 11.01
N ARG A 160 -8.01 -6.66 9.71
CA ARG A 160 -7.32 -7.54 8.73
C ARG A 160 -5.80 -7.41 8.76
N MET A 161 -5.27 -6.42 9.47
CA MET A 161 -3.84 -6.11 9.50
C MET A 161 -2.98 -7.33 9.95
N PRO A 162 -3.30 -8.05 11.05
CA PRO A 162 -2.49 -9.19 11.49
C PRO A 162 -2.48 -10.31 10.45
N THR A 163 -3.63 -10.60 9.85
CA THR A 163 -3.78 -11.65 8.83
C THR A 163 -2.99 -11.32 7.56
N ILE A 164 -3.06 -10.08 7.09
CA ILE A 164 -2.33 -9.64 5.89
C ILE A 164 -0.82 -9.65 6.16
N ALA A 165 -0.38 -9.15 7.33
CA ALA A 165 1.02 -9.15 7.72
C ALA A 165 1.58 -10.58 7.79
N ALA A 166 0.89 -11.48 8.48
CA ALA A 166 1.29 -12.89 8.58
C ALA A 166 1.33 -13.58 7.20
N ALA A 167 0.33 -13.34 6.35
CA ALA A 167 0.30 -13.89 4.98
C ALA A 167 1.43 -13.37 4.10
N ALA A 168 1.90 -12.13 4.36
CA ALA A 168 3.06 -11.54 3.69
C ALA A 168 4.41 -11.98 4.30
N GLY A 169 4.41 -12.85 5.32
CA GLY A 169 5.62 -13.38 5.95
C GLY A 169 6.21 -12.48 7.04
N TYR A 170 5.47 -11.47 7.51
CA TYR A 170 5.91 -10.61 8.60
C TYR A 170 5.61 -11.24 9.97
N PRO A 171 6.52 -11.12 10.95
CA PRO A 171 6.25 -11.55 12.32
C PRO A 171 5.14 -10.71 12.97
N VAL A 172 4.24 -11.40 13.66
CA VAL A 172 3.10 -10.79 14.36
C VAL A 172 3.06 -11.32 15.79
N GLY A 173 3.04 -10.41 16.76
CA GLY A 173 2.78 -10.69 18.17
C GLY A 173 1.52 -9.99 18.63
N THR A 174 0.93 -10.42 19.74
CA THR A 174 -0.18 -9.71 20.38
C THR A 174 0.15 -9.38 21.83
N VAL A 175 -0.32 -8.22 22.28
CA VAL A 175 -0.22 -7.79 23.67
C VAL A 175 -1.62 -7.49 24.23
N PRO A 176 -1.91 -7.85 25.50
CA PRO A 176 -3.23 -7.62 26.08
C PRO A 176 -3.46 -6.13 26.32
N LEU A 177 -4.65 -5.65 25.93
CA LEU A 177 -5.09 -4.27 26.21
C LEU A 177 -6.12 -4.22 27.36
N GLY A 178 -6.88 -5.29 27.56
CA GLY A 178 -7.82 -5.42 28.67
C GLY A 178 -9.08 -6.17 28.28
N TYR A 179 -10.17 -5.89 28.98
CA TYR A 179 -11.45 -6.57 28.81
C TYR A 179 -12.56 -5.57 28.49
N SER A 180 -13.46 -5.98 27.62
CA SER A 180 -14.70 -5.25 27.36
C SER A 180 -15.53 -5.14 28.63
N GLN A 181 -16.00 -3.94 28.97
CA GLN A 181 -16.94 -3.78 30.09
C GLN A 181 -18.34 -4.33 29.76
N THR A 182 -18.69 -4.45 28.47
CA THR A 182 -20.04 -4.86 28.06
C THR A 182 -20.27 -6.36 28.10
N ASN A 183 -19.23 -7.16 27.83
CA ASN A 183 -19.36 -8.61 27.73
C ASN A 183 -18.14 -9.37 28.28
N GLY A 184 -17.18 -8.69 28.90
CA GLY A 184 -15.96 -9.26 29.47
C GLY A 184 -14.97 -9.81 28.44
N ARG A 185 -15.18 -9.63 27.13
CA ARG A 185 -14.30 -10.22 26.10
C ARG A 185 -12.91 -9.56 26.12
N PRO A 186 -11.80 -10.32 26.01
CA PRO A 186 -10.47 -9.74 25.90
C PRO A 186 -10.31 -8.93 24.61
N PHE A 187 -9.63 -7.79 24.73
CA PHE A 187 -9.11 -6.99 23.63
C PHE A 187 -7.59 -6.93 23.70
N GLU A 188 -6.98 -6.99 22.53
CA GLU A 188 -5.54 -7.07 22.34
C GLU A 188 -5.10 -6.09 21.26
N LEU A 189 -3.82 -5.70 21.30
CA LEU A 189 -3.16 -5.03 20.21
C LEU A 189 -2.25 -6.02 19.49
N ALA A 190 -2.33 -6.05 18.17
CA ALA A 190 -1.34 -6.71 17.33
C ALA A 190 -0.15 -5.79 17.14
N VAL A 191 1.03 -6.37 17.19
CA VAL A 191 2.33 -5.75 16.92
C VAL A 191 2.92 -6.49 15.73
N VAL A 192 3.14 -5.78 14.64
CA VAL A 192 3.78 -6.31 13.43
C VAL A 192 5.16 -5.70 13.33
N ALA A 193 6.19 -6.53 13.18
CA ALA A 193 7.53 -6.07 12.84
C ALA A 193 7.87 -6.43 11.39
N LEU A 194 8.93 -5.81 10.87
CA LEU A 194 9.50 -6.16 9.57
C LEU A 194 10.12 -7.58 9.60
N ALA A 195 10.30 -8.17 8.43
CA ALA A 195 10.89 -9.50 8.30
C ALA A 195 12.32 -9.50 8.85
N ASN A 196 12.65 -10.49 9.71
CA ASN A 196 13.92 -10.59 10.44
C ASN A 196 14.14 -9.51 11.52
N GLU A 197 13.12 -8.72 11.86
CA GLU A 197 13.16 -7.74 12.95
C GLU A 197 12.36 -8.17 14.19
N GLU A 198 12.22 -9.48 14.42
CA GLU A 198 11.50 -10.05 15.56
C GLU A 198 12.03 -9.53 16.89
N HIS A 199 13.33 -9.23 16.97
CA HIS A 199 13.96 -8.66 18.15
C HIS A 199 13.34 -7.31 18.56
N LYS A 200 12.95 -6.46 17.60
CA LYS A 200 12.28 -5.17 17.88
C LYS A 200 10.87 -5.41 18.41
N MET A 201 10.14 -6.37 17.83
CA MET A 201 8.82 -6.77 18.34
C MET A 201 8.91 -7.29 19.78
N MET A 202 9.87 -8.19 20.06
CA MET A 202 10.11 -8.72 21.40
C MET A 202 10.51 -7.62 22.39
N GLN A 203 11.30 -6.63 21.96
CA GLN A 203 11.63 -5.46 22.78
C GLN A 203 10.39 -4.64 23.13
N PHE A 204 9.50 -4.40 22.16
CA PHE A 204 8.22 -3.73 22.41
C PHE A 204 7.36 -4.53 23.39
N MET A 205 7.17 -5.83 23.17
CA MET A 205 6.37 -6.69 24.03
C MET A 205 6.94 -6.76 25.46
N THR A 206 8.27 -6.80 25.60
CA THR A 206 8.95 -6.73 26.91
C THR A 206 8.72 -5.39 27.59
N ALA A 207 8.76 -4.29 26.84
CA ALA A 207 8.46 -2.96 27.37
C ALA A 207 6.99 -2.84 27.79
N TRP A 208 6.07 -3.42 27.01
CA TRP A 208 4.65 -3.48 27.32
C TRP A 208 4.40 -4.21 28.65
N ASP A 209 4.96 -5.42 28.79
CA ASP A 209 4.82 -6.24 30.01
C ASP A 209 5.32 -5.51 31.27
N LYS A 210 6.38 -4.71 31.15
CA LYS A 210 6.91 -3.90 32.26
C LYS A 210 6.00 -2.75 32.69
N ILE A 211 5.19 -2.20 31.79
CA ILE A 211 4.35 -1.02 32.06
C ILE A 211 2.87 -1.36 32.27
N THR A 212 2.44 -2.55 31.85
CA THR A 212 1.05 -2.99 32.03
C THR A 212 0.90 -3.82 33.30
N PRO A 213 -0.25 -3.70 34.01
CA PRO A 213 -0.57 -4.58 35.13
C PRO A 213 -0.56 -6.05 34.71
N SER A 214 -0.31 -6.94 35.67
CA SER A 214 -0.37 -8.39 35.43
C SER A 214 -1.71 -8.79 34.81
N ARG A 215 -1.63 -9.67 33.81
CA ARG A 215 -2.79 -10.18 33.09
C ARG A 215 -3.75 -10.86 34.07
N LEU A 216 -4.97 -10.34 34.15
CA LEU A 216 -6.07 -11.03 34.82
C LEU A 216 -6.70 -12.05 33.86
N PRO A 217 -7.21 -13.20 34.34
CA PRO A 217 -8.00 -14.11 33.51
C PRO A 217 -9.30 -13.42 33.03
N PRO A 218 -9.86 -13.83 31.88
CA PRO A 218 -11.15 -13.33 31.42
C PRO A 218 -12.21 -13.53 32.50
N PRO A 219 -13.05 -12.51 32.81
CA PRO A 219 -14.04 -12.60 33.88
C PRO A 219 -14.99 -13.79 33.77
N GLN A 220 -15.19 -14.36 32.57
CA GLN A 220 -16.05 -15.52 32.32
C GLN A 220 -15.38 -16.87 32.60
N LEU A 221 -14.06 -16.88 32.86
CA LEU A 221 -13.29 -18.06 33.21
C LEU A 221 -12.91 -18.08 34.69
N VAL A 222 -13.40 -17.11 35.47
CA VAL A 222 -13.21 -17.03 36.92
C VAL A 222 -14.58 -17.32 37.55
N ASP A 223 -14.65 -18.34 38.40
CA ASP A 223 -15.87 -18.76 39.12
C ASP A 223 -16.36 -17.70 40.12
#